data_AF-J9ELN0-F1
#
_entry.id   AF-J9ELN0-F1
#
_cell.length_a   1.000
_cell.length_b   1.000
_cell.length_c   1.000
_cell.angle_alpha   90.00
_cell.angle_beta   90.00
_cell.angle_gamma   90.00
#
_symmetry.space_group_name_H-M   'P 1'
#
loop_
_entity.id
_entity.type
_entity.pdbx_description
1 polymer ?
#
loop_
_entity_poly.entity_id
_entity_poly.type
_entity_poly.pdbx_seq_one_letter_code
_entity_poly.pdbx_strand_id
1 'polypeptide(L)'
;MEDLELFPKNKQLIIPKLPIAQFSPDEFEQMRNQLAKIWWSRLIIAARGYVANYIEDNDEKLFLADDAFIIIHRYLVESNVTDAIQQV
;
A
#
# COMPACT_ATOMS: atom_id res chain seq x y z
N MET A 1 -22.85 1.12 -11.12
CA MET A 1 -22.11 -0.05 -10.61
C MET A 1 -22.42 -0.08 -9.13
N GLU A 2 -23.08 -1.12 -8.64
CA GLU A 2 -23.43 -1.19 -7.23
C GLU A 2 -22.14 -1.33 -6.42
N ASP A 3 -22.01 -0.53 -5.37
CA ASP A 3 -20.86 -0.52 -4.46
C ASP A 3 -20.47 -1.93 -3.99
N LEU A 4 -21.45 -2.83 -3.86
CA LEU A 4 -21.29 -4.24 -3.49
C LEU A 4 -20.38 -5.06 -4.42
N GLU A 5 -20.18 -4.65 -5.68
CA GLU A 5 -19.23 -5.33 -6.60
C GLU A 5 -17.78 -4.93 -6.35
N LEU A 6 -17.54 -3.75 -5.77
CA LEU A 6 -16.21 -3.23 -5.47
C LEU A 6 -15.66 -3.73 -4.12
N PHE A 7 -16.56 -4.09 -3.21
CA PHE A 7 -16.20 -4.51 -1.85
C PHE A 7 -16.09 -6.04 -1.74
N PRO A 8 -15.20 -6.55 -0.87
CA PRO A 8 -14.98 -7.99 -0.78
C PRO A 8 -16.22 -8.71 -0.27
N LYS A 9 -16.68 -9.72 -1.01
CA LYS A 9 -17.80 -10.61 -0.62
C LYS A 9 -17.52 -11.38 0.67
N ASN A 10 -16.24 -11.58 0.99
CA ASN A 10 -15.77 -12.27 2.18
C ASN A 10 -15.11 -11.26 3.13
N LYS A 11 -15.54 -11.24 4.40
CA LYS A 11 -14.92 -10.44 5.47
C LYS A 11 -13.51 -10.88 5.88
N GLN A 12 -12.97 -11.91 5.24
CA GLN A 12 -11.64 -12.45 5.52
C GLN A 12 -10.71 -12.16 4.35
N LEU A 13 -9.57 -11.54 4.65
CA LEU A 13 -8.49 -11.39 3.68
C LEU A 13 -7.83 -12.76 3.47
N ILE A 14 -8.20 -13.44 2.40
CA ILE A 14 -7.59 -14.72 2.02
C ILE A 14 -6.29 -14.41 1.28
N ILE A 15 -5.18 -14.45 2.01
CA ILE A 15 -3.85 -14.39 1.39
C ILE A 15 -3.57 -15.77 0.78
N PRO A 16 -3.29 -15.87 -0.53
CA PRO A 16 -2.97 -17.13 -1.15
C PRO A 16 -1.66 -17.69 -0.58
N LYS A 17 -1.62 -19.00 -0.36
CA LYS A 17 -0.44 -19.70 0.17
C LYS A 17 0.76 -19.65 -0.77
N LEU A 18 0.49 -19.52 -2.06
CA LEU A 18 1.49 -19.39 -3.11
C LEU A 18 1.45 -17.96 -3.65
N PRO A 19 2.60 -17.35 -3.97
CA PRO A 19 2.64 -16.09 -4.67
C PRO A 19 1.81 -16.17 -5.96
N ILE A 20 0.88 -15.24 -6.15
CA ILE A 20 0.07 -15.17 -7.40
C ILE A 20 0.95 -14.69 -8.57
N ALA A 21 1.98 -13.90 -8.26
CA ALA A 21 2.93 -13.36 -9.21
C ALA A 21 4.35 -13.49 -8.64
N GLN A 22 5.34 -13.57 -9.53
CA GLN A 22 6.72 -13.41 -9.13
C GLN A 22 6.92 -11.95 -8.70
N PHE A 23 7.50 -11.75 -7.51
CA PHE A 23 7.91 -10.43 -7.04
C PHE A 23 9.43 -10.33 -7.20
N SER A 24 9.87 -9.43 -8.07
CA SER A 24 11.28 -9.07 -8.21
C SER A 24 11.52 -7.71 -7.55
N PRO A 25 12.42 -7.63 -6.54
CA PRO A 25 12.83 -6.35 -5.97
C PRO A 25 13.39 -5.38 -7.03
N ASP A 26 14.08 -5.90 -8.04
CA ASP A 26 14.66 -5.08 -9.12
C ASP A 26 13.57 -4.48 -10.01
N GLU A 27 12.54 -5.25 -10.34
CA GLU A 27 11.39 -4.74 -11.11
C GLU A 27 10.61 -3.70 -10.31
N PHE A 28 10.45 -3.93 -9.00
CA PHE A 28 9.82 -2.97 -8.11
C PHE A 28 10.59 -1.64 -8.07
N GLU A 29 11.92 -1.68 -7.93
CA GLU A 29 12.75 -0.48 -7.96
C GLU A 29 12.71 0.23 -9.32
N GLN A 30 12.68 -0.52 -10.42
CA GLN A 30 12.49 0.05 -11.76
C GLN A 30 11.14 0.77 -11.87
N MET A 31 10.04 0.14 -11.44
CA MET A 31 8.73 0.76 -11.41
C MET A 31 8.72 2.02 -10.52
N ARG A 32 9.38 1.96 -9.36
CA ARG A 32 9.48 3.10 -8.44
C ARG A 32 10.14 4.31 -9.09
N ASN A 33 11.21 4.09 -9.86
CA ASN A 33 11.93 5.14 -10.57
C ASN A 33 11.21 5.64 -11.83
N GLN A 34 10.39 4.81 -12.47
CA GLN A 34 9.70 5.14 -13.73
C GLN A 34 8.32 5.79 -13.54
N LEU A 35 7.59 5.37 -12.51
CA LEU A 35 6.22 5.83 -12.28
C LEU A 35 6.22 7.12 -11.45
N ALA A 36 5.28 8.01 -11.77
CA ALA A 36 5.15 9.27 -11.07
C ALA A 36 4.77 9.05 -9.59
N LYS A 37 5.24 9.92 -8.69
CA LYS A 37 4.89 9.93 -7.26
C LYS A 37 3.37 9.84 -7.02
N ILE A 38 2.58 10.56 -7.83
CA ILE A 38 1.12 10.53 -7.75
C ILE A 38 0.50 9.15 -8.04
N TRP A 39 1.14 8.34 -8.88
CA TRP A 39 0.70 6.98 -9.15
C TRP A 39 0.85 6.12 -7.89
N TRP A 40 1.99 6.22 -7.22
CA TRP A 40 2.24 5.53 -5.95
C TRP A 40 1.30 6.00 -4.83
N SER A 41 1.08 7.31 -4.68
CA SER A 41 0.09 7.83 -3.73
C SER A 41 -1.29 7.21 -3.96
N ARG A 42 -1.74 7.14 -5.22
CA ARG A 42 -3.04 6.54 -5.56
C ARG A 42 -3.09 5.05 -5.25
N LEU A 43 -2.03 4.30 -5.57
CA LEU A 43 -1.95 2.87 -5.25
C LEU A 43 -2.03 2.63 -3.74
N ILE A 44 -1.30 3.40 -2.95
CA ILE A 44 -1.25 3.27 -1.50
C ILE A 44 -2.61 3.58 -0.88
N ILE A 45 -3.28 4.65 -1.32
CA ILE A 45 -4.64 4.99 -0.86
C ILE A 45 -5.64 3.88 -1.21
N ALA A 46 -5.58 3.35 -2.43
CA ALA A 46 -6.45 2.26 -2.86
C ALA A 46 -6.21 0.98 -2.03
N ALA A 47 -4.95 0.61 -1.83
CA ALA A 47 -4.57 -0.54 -1.01
C ALA A 47 -5.00 -0.37 0.46
N ARG A 48 -4.84 0.83 1.02
CA ARG A 48 -5.31 1.17 2.37
C ARG A 48 -6.82 1.01 2.49
N GLY A 49 -7.58 1.56 1.54
CA GLY A 49 -9.03 1.39 1.49
C GLY A 49 -9.44 -0.09 1.39
N TYR A 50 -8.76 -0.86 0.54
CA TYR A 50 -9.00 -2.29 0.39
C TYR A 50 -8.75 -3.05 1.70
N VAL A 51 -7.63 -2.80 2.37
CA VAL A 51 -7.27 -3.45 3.65
C VAL A 51 -8.24 -3.05 4.77
N ALA A 52 -8.66 -1.78 4.84
CA ALA A 52 -9.60 -1.30 5.84
C ALA A 52 -10.93 -2.08 5.81
N ASN A 53 -11.40 -2.49 4.62
CA ASN A 53 -12.61 -3.30 4.46
C ASN A 53 -12.50 -4.72 5.06
N TYR A 54 -11.31 -5.20 5.42
CA TYR A 54 -11.13 -6.49 6.08
C TYR A 54 -10.88 -6.38 7.58
N ILE A 55 -10.56 -5.17 8.07
CA ILE A 55 -10.26 -4.94 9.47
C ILE A 55 -11.54 -4.76 10.31
N GLU A 56 -12.66 -4.42 9.66
CA GLU A 56 -14.03 -4.20 10.18
C GLU A 56 -14.19 -4.39 11.71
N ASP A 57 -14.63 -3.32 12.37
CA ASP A 57 -14.97 -3.27 13.81
C ASP A 57 -13.80 -3.42 14.80
N ASN A 58 -12.55 -3.25 14.33
CA ASN A 58 -11.38 -3.17 15.19
C ASN A 58 -10.62 -1.85 14.99
N ASP A 59 -11.02 -0.83 15.76
CA ASP A 59 -10.43 0.51 15.70
C ASP A 59 -8.91 0.50 15.93
N GLU A 60 -8.41 -0.31 16.88
CA GLU A 60 -6.97 -0.42 17.17
C GLU A 60 -6.19 -0.91 15.94
N LYS A 61 -6.68 -1.95 15.27
CA LYS A 61 -6.06 -2.45 14.04
C LYS A 61 -6.17 -1.44 12.89
N LEU A 62 -7.26 -0.67 12.83
CA LEU A 62 -7.41 0.37 11.83
C LEU A 62 -6.37 1.48 12.03
N PHE A 63 -6.15 1.92 13.27
CA PHE A 63 -5.10 2.89 13.60
C PHE A 63 -3.70 2.37 13.24
N LEU A 64 -3.38 1.11 13.60
CA LEU A 64 -2.09 0.50 13.25
C LEU A 64 -1.91 0.36 11.73
N ALA A 65 -2.97 0.02 11.00
CA ALA A 65 -2.95 -0.05 9.55
C ALA A 65 -2.71 1.33 8.94
N ASP A 66 -3.38 2.36 9.45
CA ASP A 66 -3.18 3.75 9.00
C ASP A 66 -1.74 4.21 9.21
N ASP A 67 -1.16 3.95 10.38
CA ASP A 67 0.25 4.25 10.67
C ASP A 67 1.19 3.53 9.69
N ALA A 68 0.94 2.25 9.40
CA ALA A 68 1.72 1.48 8.43
C ALA A 68 1.62 2.08 7.02
N PHE A 69 0.42 2.45 6.57
CA PHE A 69 0.23 3.07 5.25
C PHE A 69 0.81 4.48 5.15
N ILE A 70 0.84 5.24 6.24
CA ILE A 70 1.55 6.54 6.31
C ILE A 70 3.06 6.33 6.12
N ILE A 71 3.65 5.32 6.79
CA ILE A 71 5.08 5.00 6.63
C ILE A 71 5.39 4.57 5.19
N ILE A 72 4.55 3.72 4.60
CA ILE A 72 4.68 3.29 3.21
C ILE A 72 4.56 4.49 2.25
N HIS A 73 3.60 5.38 2.47
CA HIS A 73 3.46 6.62 1.69
C HIS A 73 4.72 7.47 1.76
N ARG A 74 5.24 7.71 2.97
CA ARG A 74 6.47 8.46 3.16
C ARG A 74 7.63 7.82 2.40
N TYR A 75 7.79 6.51 2.49
CA TYR A 75 8.89 5.80 1.85
C TYR A 75 8.79 5.74 0.31
N LEU A 76 7.60 5.72 -0.27
CA LEU A 76 7.43 5.61 -1.72
C LEU A 76 7.22 6.95 -2.43
N VAL A 77 6.73 7.97 -1.73
CA VAL A 77 6.29 9.24 -2.32
C VAL A 77 7.14 10.41 -1.80
N GLU A 78 7.36 10.48 -0.50
CA GLU A 78 8.00 11.63 0.16
C GLU A 78 9.50 11.48 0.33
N SER A 79 10.03 10.26 0.25
CA SER A 79 11.45 9.98 0.35
C SER A 79 12.20 10.65 -0.80
N ASN A 80 12.71 11.85 -0.52
CA ASN A 80 13.81 12.41 -1.29
C ASN A 80 15.03 11.55 -0.93
N VAL A 81 15.21 10.41 -1.62
CA VAL A 81 16.48 9.68 -1.59
C VAL A 81 17.49 10.49 -2.41
N THR A 82 17.84 11.69 -1.92
CA THR A 82 19.13 12.32 -2.18
C THR A 82 19.64 13.22 -1.03
N ASP A 83 18.83 13.82 -0.15
CA ASP A 83 19.37 14.94 0.69
C ASP A 83 19.34 14.81 2.23
N ALA A 84 19.29 13.60 2.82
CA ALA A 84 19.43 13.46 4.28
C ALA A 84 20.61 12.60 4.77
N ILE A 85 21.34 11.92 3.89
CA ILE A 85 22.60 11.22 4.27
C ILE A 85 23.85 12.06 3.90
N GLN A 86 23.67 13.26 3.34
CA GLN A 86 24.76 14.22 3.13
C GLN A 86 24.71 15.47 4.02
N GLN A 87 23.85 15.51 5.04
CA GLN A 87 23.90 16.59 6.02
C GLN A 87 24.22 16.06 7.42
N VAL A 88 25.54 16.07 7.67
CA VAL A 88 26.25 16.12 8.95
C VAL A 88 26.46 14.80 9.68
#